data_AF-A0A9J6FZ19-F1
#
_entry.id   AF-A0A9J6FZ19-F1
#
_cell.length_a   1.000
_cell.length_b   1.000
_cell.length_c   1.000
_cell.angle_alpha   90.00
_cell.angle_beta   90.00
_cell.angle_gamma   90.00
#
_symmetry.space_group_name_H-M   'P 1'
#
loop_
_entity.id
_entity.type
_entity.pdbx_description
1 polymer ?
#
loop_
_entity_poly.entity_id
_entity_poly.type
_entity_poly.pdbx_seq_one_letter_code
_entity_poly.pdbx_strand_id
1 'polypeptide(L)' 'MRVLSPSAMGIHYMVLKGPFGDLKVNPRLYQHEFTETAMESPYQPLPLLDSAQCNKLLAAKAFNFRLIMFHVTK' A
#
# COMPACT_ATOMS: atom_id res chain seq x y z
N MET A 1 -6.68 -38.02 3.52
CA MET A 1 -6.00 -36.95 2.76
C MET A 1 -6.41 -35.63 3.41
N ARG A 2 -5.52 -34.96 4.15
CA ARG A 2 -5.85 -33.64 4.75
C ARG A 2 -5.84 -32.62 3.61
N VAL A 3 -7.00 -32.07 3.28
CA VAL A 3 -7.09 -30.88 2.43
C VAL A 3 -6.51 -29.74 3.27
N LEU A 4 -5.31 -29.27 2.92
CA LEU A 4 -4.79 -28.03 3.48
C LEU A 4 -5.73 -26.94 2.97
N SER A 5 -6.58 -26.39 3.84
CA SER A 5 -7.29 -25.17 3.50
C SER A 5 -6.25 -24.11 3.16
N PRO A 6 -6.34 -23.40 2.03
CA PRO A 6 -5.41 -22.34 1.71
C PRO A 6 -5.51 -21.30 2.82
N SER A 7 -4.42 -21.07 3.56
CA SER A 7 -4.44 -20.09 4.63
C SER A 7 -4.56 -18.71 3.99
N ALA A 8 -5.67 -18.01 4.26
CA ALA A 8 -5.85 -16.64 3.83
C ALA A 8 -4.70 -15.77 4.34
N MET A 9 -4.18 -14.89 3.48
CA MET A 9 -3.06 -14.00 3.82
C MET A 9 -3.57 -12.59 4.04
N GLY A 10 -3.60 -12.15 5.30
CA GLY A 10 -3.95 -10.78 5.66
C GLY A 10 -2.74 -9.85 5.50
N ILE A 11 -2.89 -8.79 4.71
CA ILE A 11 -1.93 -7.69 4.62
C ILE A 11 -2.55 -6.42 5.18
N HIS A 12 -1.79 -5.75 6.05
CA HIS A 12 -2.06 -4.39 6.49
C HIS A 12 -0.94 -3.50 5.97
N TYR A 13 -1.28 -2.37 5.36
CA TYR A 13 -0.28 -1.44 4.86
C TYR A 13 -0.75 0.01 5.00
N MET A 14 0.22 0.93 5.00
CA MET A 14 -0.01 2.36 5.03
C MET A 14 0.96 3.05 4.08
N VAL A 15 0.48 4.09 3.40
CA VAL A 15 1.31 4.94 2.56
C VAL A 15 1.71 6.17 3.37
N LEU A 16 3.02 6.41 3.45
CA LEU A 16 3.63 7.45 4.27
C LEU A 16 4.49 8.38 3.42
N LYS A 17 4.67 9.62 3.89
CA LYS A 17 5.67 10.51 3.30
C LYS A 17 7.06 9.95 3.58
N GLY A 18 7.96 10.06 2.59
CA GLY A 18 9.37 9.77 2.81
C GLY A 18 10.02 10.75 3.80
N PRO A 19 11.14 10.40 4.44
CA PRO A 19 11.81 11.25 5.43
C PRO A 19 12.18 12.64 4.90
N PHE A 20 12.57 12.71 3.62
CA PHE A 20 12.98 13.92 2.92
C PHE A 20 12.00 14.32 1.81
N GLY A 21 10.79 13.78 1.82
CA GLY A 21 9.78 14.08 0.82
C GLY A 21 8.94 15.29 1.21
N ASP A 22 8.78 16.23 0.29
CA ASP A 22 7.90 17.41 0.45
C ASP A 22 6.42 17.12 0.15
N LEU A 23 6.11 15.90 -0.27
CA LEU A 23 4.75 15.46 -0.58
C LEU A 23 3.91 15.37 0.70
N LYS A 24 2.77 16.06 0.70
CA LYS A 24 1.78 15.98 1.77
C LYS A 24 0.82 14.83 1.51
N VAL A 25 0.84 13.85 2.41
CA VAL A 25 -0.08 12.70 2.40
C VAL A 25 -0.91 12.72 3.68
N ASN A 26 -2.13 12.20 3.61
CA ASN A 26 -2.97 11.91 4.76
C ASN A 26 -2.95 10.40 5.03
N PRO A 27 -2.12 9.90 5.97
CA PRO A 27 -1.93 8.46 6.14
C PRO A 27 -3.24 7.71 6.35
N ARG A 28 -3.40 6.60 5.63
CA ARG A 28 -4.56 5.70 5.75
C ARG A 28 -4.07 4.27 5.93
N LEU A 29 -4.67 3.57 6.89
CA LEU A 29 -4.48 2.14 7.05
C LEU A 29 -5.38 1.40 6.07
N TYR A 30 -4.77 0.56 5.25
CA TYR A 30 -5.45 -0.33 4.33
C TYR A 30 -5.27 -1.76 4.81
N GLN A 31 -6.30 -2.57 4.59
CA GLN A 31 -6.30 -3.99 4.89
C GLN A 31 -6.87 -4.75 3.70
N HIS A 32 -6.24 -5.86 3.37
CA HIS A 32 -6.76 -6.80 2.39
C HIS A 32 -6.43 -8.23 2.81
N GLU A 33 -7.35 -9.14 2.53
CA GLU A 33 -7.18 -10.57 2.77
C GLU A 33 -7.14 -11.27 1.42
N PHE A 34 -5.98 -11.84 1.09
CA PHE A 34 -5.79 -12.60 -0.14
C PHE A 34 -6.25 -14.04 0.06
N THR A 35 -7.00 -14.55 -0.91
CA THR A 35 -7.46 -15.95 -0.98
C THR A 35 -7.16 -16.53 -2.37
N GLU A 36 -7.30 -17.84 -2.56
CA GLU A 36 -7.10 -18.46 -3.88
C GLU A 36 -8.05 -17.94 -4.95
N THR A 37 -9.25 -17.50 -4.55
CA THR A 37 -10.24 -16.91 -5.47
C THR A 37 -10.10 -15.40 -5.60
N ALA A 38 -9.29 -14.76 -4.77
CA ALA A 38 -9.08 -13.30 -4.73
C ALA A 38 -7.59 -13.01 -4.50
N MET A 39 -6.81 -13.10 -5.58
CA MET A 39 -5.35 -12.89 -5.57
C MET A 39 -4.94 -11.43 -5.81
N GLU A 40 -5.90 -10.53 -6.04
CA GLU A 40 -5.66 -9.11 -6.31
C GLU A 40 -6.44 -8.23 -5.34
N SER A 41 -5.76 -7.24 -4.78
CA SER A 41 -6.44 -6.19 -4.00
C SER A 41 -7.05 -5.14 -4.92
N PRO A 42 -8.13 -4.46 -4.51
CA PRO A 42 -8.63 -3.29 -5.20
C PRO A 42 -7.55 -2.19 -5.34
N TYR A 43 -7.59 -1.45 -6.44
CA TYR A 43 -6.76 -0.26 -6.61
C TYR A 43 -7.12 0.79 -5.57
N GLN A 44 -6.13 1.25 -4.81
CA GLN A 44 -6.30 2.33 -3.84
C GLN A 44 -5.64 3.61 -4.39
N PRO A 45 -6.34 4.75 -4.40
CA PRO A 45 -5.72 6.02 -4.75
C PRO A 45 -4.65 6.37 -3.73
N LEU A 46 -3.55 6.98 -4.18
CA LEU A 46 -2.56 7.55 -3.27
C LEU A 46 -3.25 8.57 -2.36
N PRO A 47 -3.03 8.52 -1.04
CA PRO A 47 -3.72 9.38 -0.10
C PRO A 47 -3.09 10.78 -0.04
N LEU A 48 -3.05 11.44 -1.19
CA LEU A 48 -2.55 12.80 -1.36
C LEU A 48 -3.52 13.78 -0.68
N LEU A 49 -2.98 14.86 -0.11
CA LEU A 49 -3.80 15.87 0.58
C LEU A 49 -4.79 16.57 -0.37
N ASP A 50 -4.33 16.89 -1.58
CA ASP A 50 -5.08 17.66 -2.57
C ASP A 50 -4.54 17.38 -4.00
N SER A 51 -5.19 17.97 -5.00
CA SER A 51 -4.78 17.87 -6.41
C SER A 51 -3.44 18.56 -6.70
N ALA A 52 -3.03 19.54 -5.90
CA ALA A 52 -1.73 20.20 -6.08
C ALA A 52 -0.58 19.24 -5.75
N GLN A 53 -0.74 18.36 -4.77
CA GLN A 53 0.21 17.26 -4.51
C GLN A 53 0.28 16.27 -5.68
N CYS A 54 -0.86 15.95 -6.30
CA CYS A 54 -0.89 15.08 -7.47
C CYS A 54 -0.09 15.69 -8.62
N ASN A 55 -0.31 16.97 -8.92
CA ASN A 55 0.42 17.68 -9.97
C ASN A 55 1.93 17.73 -9.70
N LYS A 56 2.34 17.94 -8.44
CA LYS A 56 3.77 17.87 -8.06
C LYS A 56 4.37 16.51 -8.33
N LEU A 57 3.62 15.44 -8.05
CA LEU A 57 4.06 14.06 -8.27
C LEU A 57 4.19 13.77 -9.77
N LEU A 58 3.22 14.22 -10.59
CA LEU A 58 3.22 14.07 -12.04
C LEU A 58 4.29 14.92 -12.74
N ALA A 59 4.62 16.09 -12.19
CA ALA A 59 5.66 16.98 -12.73
C ALA A 59 7.08 16.57 -12.33
N ALA A 60 7.24 15.68 -11.34
CA ALA A 60 8.55 15.25 -10.88
C ALA A 60 9.25 14.38 -11.94
N LYS A 61 10.51 14.70 -12.25
CA LYS A 61 11.35 13.91 -13.17
C LYS A 61 11.53 12.45 -12.72
N ALA A 62 11.47 12.22 -11.41
CA ALA A 62 11.50 10.91 -10.79
C ALA A 62 10.70 10.92 -9.49
N PHE A 63 9.99 9.84 -9.21
CA PHE A 63 9.38 9.56 -7.92
C PHE A 63 9.89 8.20 -7.43
N ASN A 64 10.20 8.08 -6.14
CA ASN A 64 10.78 6.88 -5.56
C ASN A 64 9.82 6.31 -4.51
N PHE A 65 9.35 5.09 -4.72
CA PHE A 65 8.61 4.34 -3.71
C PHE A 65 9.55 3.41 -2.96
N ARG A 66 9.45 3.42 -1.63
CA ARG A 66 10.12 2.44 -0.76
C ARG A 66 9.05 1.52 -0.21
N LEU A 67 9.12 0.25 -0.59
CA LEU A 67 8.28 -0.79 -0.01
C LEU A 67 9.05 -1.41 1.16
N ILE A 68 8.43 -1.39 2.33
CA ILE A 68 8.94 -2.05 3.52
C ILE A 68 7.86 -3.01 3.99
N MET A 69 8.19 -4.29 4.03
CA MET A 69 7.26 -5.37 4.33
C MET A 69 7.88 -6.27 5.39
N PHE A 70 7.06 -6.68 6.35
CA PHE A 70 7.47 -7.59 7.41
C PHE A 70 6.41 -8.67 7.55
N HIS A 71 6.85 -9.91 7.73
CA HIS A 71 5.97 -10.99 8.12
C HIS A 71 5.95 -11.05 9.65
N VAL A 72 4.79 -10.77 10.24
CA VAL A 72 4.59 -10.91 11.68
C VAL A 72 4.22 -12.35 11.97
N THR A 73 5.15 -13.09 12.55
CA THR A 73 4.88 -14.42 13.12
C THR A 73 4.54 -14.27 14.60
N LYS A 74 3.66 -15.13 15.11
CA LYS A 74 3.36 -15.23 16.54
C LYS A 74 4.51 -15.84 17.31
#